data_AF-A0A2Z2NLH4-F1
#
_entry.id   AF-A0A2Z2NLH4-F1
#
_cell.length_a   1.000
_cell.length_b   1.000
_cell.length_c   1.000
_cell.angle_alpha   90.00
_cell.angle_beta   90.00
_cell.angle_gamma   90.00
#
_symmetry.space_group_name_H-M   'P 1'
#
loop_
_entity.id
_entity.type
_entity.pdbx_description
1 polymer ?
#
loop_
_entity_poly.entity_id
_entity_poly.type
_entity_poly.pdbx_seq_one_letter_code
_entity_poly.pdbx_strand_id
1 'polypeptide(L)'
;MILQLDDISGSSGRPGSASSNPDVTAGKLPSAQVDQRLAVRFISDESPELALYDILQASYADSPFCVIPASVDKAAFEVIVASDAAAGDAIGAGQAQRTAYDYPQFQCLSSGTSGGARRIQRSQRSWIKSFDINASLMQVGTQDSYAIVGTFSHSLPLYAALEACHLGADIQLLGDLRPDRQLQAIEALGTTVLYLTPTQARQLCGVKPNTRSHQFSVRYLLCGGGKLDEKTRSELKRLFAGAAIVEFYGASETSFITMSTEDTPSDSVGCAYPGVSIRVLDEQGQPVSGSGEIWVKSNYLFSGYASGEWRDTRRADGYLSIGEMGRLDEAGNLYLRGRKSRQANVADNTVFLQEIEAVMMQHAAVHQCVVVAKQDSLRGEILIAVVEGKIDEVLRVELLKHGRKSLGAILAPKQILFLEVLPGLNAGKPDIRKIQTWVDNL
;
A
#
# COMPACT_ATOMS: atom_id res chain seq x y z
N MET A 1 27.33 12.98 26.87
CA MET A 1 27.46 13.28 28.31
C MET A 1 26.14 12.88 28.96
N ILE A 2 26.18 12.22 30.12
CA ILE A 2 24.97 11.67 30.77
C ILE A 2 24.21 12.80 31.47
N LEU A 3 22.88 12.81 31.36
CA LEU A 3 22.00 13.29 32.42
C LEU A 3 20.78 12.36 32.51
N GLN A 4 20.24 12.24 33.71
CA GLN A 4 19.21 11.30 34.15
C GLN A 4 18.03 12.12 34.68
N LEU A 5 16.80 11.64 34.50
CA LEU A 5 15.60 12.21 35.10
C LEU A 5 15.13 11.29 36.23
N ASP A 6 14.93 11.85 37.41
CA ASP A 6 14.42 11.14 38.59
C ASP A 6 12.91 11.39 38.77
N ASP A 7 12.21 10.37 39.28
CA ASP A 7 10.78 10.41 39.60
C ASP A 7 10.46 11.33 40.78
N ILE A 8 9.35 12.08 40.70
CA ILE A 8 8.70 12.68 41.88
C ILE A 8 7.19 12.41 41.83
N SER A 9 6.77 11.32 42.46
CA SER A 9 5.38 11.00 42.76
C SER A 9 4.81 11.95 43.81
N GLY A 10 3.65 12.57 43.55
CA GLY A 10 3.04 13.54 44.46
C GLY A 10 2.21 12.96 45.61
N SER A 11 2.31 13.58 46.78
CA SER A 11 1.36 13.55 47.91
C SER A 11 1.69 14.73 48.85
N SER A 12 0.83 15.29 49.70
CA SER A 12 -0.64 15.36 49.78
C SER A 12 -0.97 16.40 50.87
N GLY A 13 -1.87 17.37 50.67
CA GLY A 13 -2.10 18.42 51.69
C GLY A 13 -3.37 19.27 51.52
N ARG A 14 -4.22 19.24 52.56
CA ARG A 14 -5.39 20.09 52.85
C ARG A 14 -5.47 20.23 54.40
N PRO A 15 -6.28 21.13 55.02
CA PRO A 15 -7.36 21.97 54.46
C PRO A 15 -7.29 23.47 54.83
N GLY A 16 -8.30 24.25 54.42
CA GLY A 16 -8.57 25.63 54.88
C GLY A 16 -10.02 26.06 54.62
N SER A 17 -10.57 26.90 55.50
CA SER A 17 -12.00 27.32 55.58
C SER A 17 -12.16 28.85 55.51
N ALA A 18 -13.33 29.50 55.37
CA ALA A 18 -14.64 29.19 54.74
C ALA A 18 -15.60 30.41 54.92
N SER A 19 -16.28 30.89 53.86
CA SER A 19 -17.46 31.79 53.87
C SER A 19 -17.82 32.22 52.42
N SER A 20 -19.04 32.66 52.06
CA SER A 20 -20.39 32.36 52.55
C SER A 20 -21.47 32.76 51.50
N ASN A 21 -22.46 31.90 51.29
CA ASN A 21 -23.77 31.98 50.59
C ASN A 21 -24.51 33.35 50.48
N PRO A 22 -25.61 33.48 49.68
CA PRO A 22 -26.22 32.59 48.66
C PRO A 22 -26.60 33.40 47.36
N ASP A 23 -27.59 33.13 46.47
CA ASP A 23 -28.45 31.99 46.05
C ASP A 23 -28.98 32.23 44.61
N VAL A 24 -29.26 31.17 43.82
CA VAL A 24 -30.38 31.05 42.85
C VAL A 24 -30.60 29.55 42.54
N THR A 25 -31.83 29.06 42.66
CA THR A 25 -32.23 27.67 42.35
C THR A 25 -32.74 27.48 40.91
N ALA A 26 -32.41 26.35 40.25
CA ALA A 26 -33.37 25.54 39.47
C ALA A 26 -32.77 24.24 38.87
N GLY A 27 -33.58 23.18 38.85
CA GLY A 27 -33.68 22.21 37.73
C GLY A 27 -32.51 21.26 37.41
N LYS A 28 -32.62 20.00 37.85
CA LYS A 28 -32.06 18.87 37.06
C LYS A 28 -33.05 18.50 35.95
N LEU A 29 -32.58 18.48 34.71
CA LEU A 29 -33.21 17.80 33.57
C LEU A 29 -32.14 17.03 32.78
N PRO A 30 -32.50 15.93 32.08
CA PRO A 30 -31.51 15.06 31.44
C PRO A 30 -31.14 15.54 30.02
N SER A 31 -29.85 15.78 29.78
CA SER A 31 -29.25 15.82 28.44
C SER A 31 -28.66 14.43 28.13
N ALA A 32 -29.27 13.61 27.27
CA ALA A 32 -29.43 13.75 25.81
C ALA A 32 -28.21 13.24 25.04
N GLN A 33 -28.47 12.44 24.01
CA GLN A 33 -27.45 11.81 23.16
C GLN A 33 -26.84 12.82 22.20
N VAL A 34 -25.51 12.81 22.02
CA VAL A 34 -24.85 13.41 20.84
C VAL A 34 -23.74 12.48 20.37
N ASP A 35 -23.78 12.10 19.09
CA ASP A 35 -22.74 11.37 18.35
C ASP A 35 -21.80 12.40 17.69
N GLN A 36 -20.48 12.24 17.83
CA GLN A 36 -19.49 13.16 17.25
C GLN A 36 -18.33 12.38 16.62
N ARG A 37 -17.94 12.80 15.41
CA ARG A 37 -17.05 12.05 14.50
C ARG A 37 -15.85 12.91 14.06
N LEU A 38 -14.74 12.26 13.70
CA LEU A 38 -13.40 12.85 13.62
C LEU A 38 -12.89 13.09 12.18
N ALA A 39 -11.92 14.00 12.06
CA ALA A 39 -11.18 14.31 10.83
C ALA A 39 -9.64 14.35 11.10
N VAL A 40 -8.81 14.35 10.04
CA VAL A 40 -7.35 14.12 10.12
C VAL A 40 -6.52 15.26 9.51
N ARG A 41 -5.56 15.85 10.25
CA ARG A 41 -4.54 16.78 9.70
C ARG A 41 -3.18 16.10 9.51
N PHE A 42 -2.37 16.68 8.64
CA PHE A 42 -0.99 16.29 8.38
C PHE A 42 -0.01 17.36 8.91
N ILE A 43 1.20 16.93 9.26
CA ILE A 43 2.19 17.69 10.03
C ILE A 43 3.03 18.61 9.11
N SER A 44 3.36 19.81 9.59
CA SER A 44 4.40 20.70 9.06
C SER A 44 5.72 20.52 9.83
N ASP A 45 6.86 20.70 9.16
CA ASP A 45 8.19 20.53 9.78
C ASP A 45 8.54 21.64 10.78
N GLU A 46 8.19 21.45 12.07
CA GLU A 46 8.97 21.94 13.22
C GLU A 46 8.54 21.23 14.52
N SER A 47 9.50 20.66 15.28
CA SER A 47 9.37 20.06 16.62
C SER A 47 8.30 18.94 16.84
N PRO A 48 8.69 17.65 16.92
CA PRO A 48 7.75 16.55 17.10
C PRO A 48 7.50 16.18 18.59
N GLU A 49 6.31 16.44 19.12
CA GLU A 49 5.77 15.68 20.27
C GLU A 49 4.23 15.81 20.41
N LEU A 50 3.59 14.75 20.93
CA LEU A 50 2.22 14.74 21.49
C LEU A 50 1.06 15.34 20.66
N ALA A 51 0.73 14.76 19.50
CA ALA A 51 -0.51 15.10 18.75
C ALA A 51 -1.15 13.93 17.94
N LEU A 52 -0.89 12.67 18.29
CA LEU A 52 -1.39 11.51 17.52
C LEU A 52 -1.88 10.31 18.35
N TYR A 53 -1.87 10.41 19.68
CA TYR A 53 -2.15 9.27 20.57
C TYR A 53 -3.65 9.03 20.77
N ASP A 54 -4.46 10.08 20.85
CA ASP A 54 -5.86 9.96 21.25
C ASP A 54 -6.80 9.56 20.10
N ILE A 55 -6.43 9.84 18.85
CA ILE A 55 -7.09 9.26 17.67
C ILE A 55 -6.93 7.72 17.65
N LEU A 56 -5.89 7.18 18.30
CA LEU A 56 -5.69 5.74 18.49
C LEU A 56 -6.33 5.19 19.78
N GLN A 57 -6.75 6.05 20.72
CA GLN A 57 -7.50 5.66 21.93
C GLN A 57 -9.02 5.58 21.70
N ALA A 58 -9.54 6.25 20.67
CA ALA A 58 -10.97 6.28 20.32
C ALA A 58 -11.58 4.91 19.92
N SER A 59 -10.80 3.82 19.91
CA SER A 59 -11.24 2.46 19.56
C SER A 59 -12.10 1.75 20.61
N TYR A 60 -12.47 2.40 21.73
CA TYR A 60 -13.21 1.78 22.84
C TYR A 60 -14.39 2.62 23.35
N ALA A 61 -15.44 2.73 22.53
CA ALA A 61 -16.77 3.20 22.95
C ALA A 61 -17.89 2.52 22.13
N ASP A 62 -18.31 1.32 22.56
CA ASP A 62 -19.53 0.58 22.19
C ASP A 62 -19.94 0.40 20.71
N SER A 63 -19.08 0.76 19.75
CA SER A 63 -19.16 0.38 18.34
C SER A 63 -17.82 -0.20 17.86
N PRO A 64 -17.80 -1.35 17.16
CA PRO A 64 -16.57 -1.92 16.59
C PRO A 64 -16.14 -1.26 15.26
N PHE A 65 -16.86 -0.23 14.79
CA PHE A 65 -16.63 0.42 13.49
C PHE A 65 -16.58 1.94 13.62
N CYS A 66 -15.54 2.56 13.04
CA CYS A 66 -15.46 3.99 12.82
C CYS A 66 -15.83 4.32 11.36
N VAL A 67 -16.82 5.21 11.18
CA VAL A 67 -17.30 5.65 9.87
C VAL A 67 -17.30 7.18 9.82
N ILE A 68 -16.59 7.75 8.85
CA ILE A 68 -16.52 9.20 8.63
C ILE A 68 -17.51 9.56 7.52
N PRO A 69 -18.60 10.31 7.81
CA PRO A 69 -19.61 10.66 6.83
C PRO A 69 -19.18 11.84 5.95
N ALA A 70 -19.56 11.82 4.69
CA ALA A 70 -19.06 12.76 3.68
C ALA A 70 -19.63 14.19 3.71
N SER A 71 -20.35 14.61 4.76
CA SER A 71 -21.05 15.90 4.83
C SER A 71 -20.14 17.09 5.20
N VAL A 72 -19.13 17.35 4.37
CA VAL A 72 -18.28 18.56 4.43
C VAL A 72 -18.28 19.22 3.05
N ASP A 73 -18.56 20.52 2.99
CA ASP A 73 -18.64 21.25 1.72
C ASP A 73 -17.27 21.31 1.01
N LYS A 74 -17.27 21.40 -0.33
CA LYS A 74 -16.10 21.11 -1.20
C LYS A 74 -15.04 22.23 -1.24
N ALA A 75 -14.80 22.89 -0.11
CA ALA A 75 -13.83 23.98 0.06
C ALA A 75 -12.91 23.77 1.28
N ALA A 76 -11.61 23.55 0.98
CA ALA A 76 -10.48 23.49 1.92
C ALA A 76 -10.43 22.29 2.89
N PHE A 77 -9.46 21.40 2.67
CA PHE A 77 -8.99 20.47 3.70
C PHE A 77 -8.04 21.20 4.67
N GLU A 78 -8.62 21.88 5.65
CA GLU A 78 -7.97 22.09 6.95
C GLU A 78 -8.57 21.12 7.97
N VAL A 79 -7.76 20.64 8.91
CA VAL A 79 -8.27 19.94 10.09
C VAL A 79 -7.63 20.55 11.32
N ILE A 80 -8.44 21.29 12.07
CA ILE A 80 -8.08 21.78 13.39
C ILE A 80 -8.68 20.77 14.37
N VAL A 81 -7.83 19.90 14.95
CA VAL A 81 -8.22 19.10 16.11
C VAL A 81 -8.22 20.02 17.33
N ALA A 82 -9.31 20.75 17.51
CA ALA A 82 -9.54 21.60 18.68
C ALA A 82 -10.16 20.75 19.80
N SER A 83 -9.35 20.35 20.77
CA SER A 83 -9.80 19.65 21.97
C SER A 83 -10.38 20.63 23.00
N ASP A 84 -11.65 21.04 22.83
CA ASP A 84 -12.50 21.43 23.97
C ASP A 84 -13.99 21.37 23.59
N ALA A 85 -14.69 20.32 24.05
CA ALA A 85 -16.08 20.06 23.71
C ALA A 85 -17.06 20.81 24.63
N ALA A 86 -17.04 22.15 24.57
CA ALA A 86 -17.92 23.02 25.35
C ALA A 86 -19.24 23.33 24.63
N ALA A 87 -20.15 22.34 24.61
CA ALA A 87 -21.59 22.46 24.25
C ALA A 87 -21.94 23.19 22.93
N GLY A 88 -21.96 22.44 21.82
CA GLY A 88 -22.51 22.90 20.55
C GLY A 88 -22.43 21.84 19.44
N ASP A 89 -23.56 21.30 19.01
CA ASP A 89 -23.63 20.04 18.24
C ASP A 89 -23.38 20.18 16.72
N ALA A 90 -22.60 21.19 16.32
CA ALA A 90 -22.16 21.37 14.95
C ALA A 90 -20.85 22.17 14.88
N ILE A 91 -19.77 21.56 14.38
CA ILE A 91 -18.61 22.30 13.88
C ILE A 91 -19.01 22.86 12.50
N GLY A 92 -19.45 24.12 12.48
CA GLY A 92 -19.76 24.80 11.23
C GLY A 92 -18.49 25.00 10.39
N ALA A 93 -18.56 24.64 9.11
CA ALA A 93 -17.50 24.92 8.13
C ALA A 93 -17.44 26.43 7.83
N GLY A 94 -16.73 27.18 8.68
CA GLY A 94 -16.37 28.56 8.38
C GLY A 94 -15.51 28.63 7.11
N GLN A 95 -15.56 29.75 6.39
CA GLN A 95 -14.68 29.96 5.23
C GLN A 95 -13.22 30.03 5.70
N ALA A 96 -12.51 28.90 5.65
CA ALA A 96 -11.08 28.85 5.88
C ALA A 96 -10.39 29.83 4.91
N GLN A 97 -9.64 30.79 5.44
CA GLN A 97 -8.77 31.61 4.61
C GLN A 97 -7.76 30.67 3.94
N ARG A 98 -7.78 30.63 2.60
CA ARG A 98 -6.80 29.86 1.83
C ARG A 98 -5.42 30.45 2.09
N THR A 99 -4.69 29.87 3.04
CA THR A 99 -3.25 30.11 3.24
C THR A 99 -2.53 29.91 1.90
N ALA A 100 -1.69 30.86 1.51
CA ALA A 100 -1.14 30.98 0.17
C ALA A 100 0.02 30.00 -0.14
N TYR A 101 -0.15 28.73 0.21
CA TYR A 101 0.78 27.64 -0.11
C TYR A 101 0.49 27.06 -1.50
N ASP A 102 1.55 26.73 -2.25
CA ASP A 102 1.50 26.04 -3.55
C ASP A 102 1.09 24.56 -3.43
N TYR A 103 -0.16 24.34 -3.03
CA TYR A 103 -0.81 23.04 -2.73
C TYR A 103 -0.19 22.28 -1.54
N PRO A 104 -1.01 21.75 -0.61
CA PRO A 104 -0.48 20.95 0.49
C PRO A 104 0.22 19.69 -0.05
N GLN A 105 1.39 19.41 0.53
CA GLN A 105 2.12 18.17 0.33
C GLN A 105 1.95 17.25 1.54
N PHE A 106 2.00 15.95 1.31
CA PHE A 106 1.95 14.93 2.37
C PHE A 106 3.07 13.91 2.16
N GLN A 107 3.40 13.18 3.22
CA GLN A 107 4.38 12.08 3.19
C GLN A 107 3.70 10.74 3.47
N CYS A 108 4.09 9.70 2.74
CA CYS A 108 3.68 8.32 3.00
C CYS A 108 4.85 7.34 2.81
N LEU A 109 4.73 6.12 3.34
CA LEU A 109 5.75 5.07 3.20
C LEU A 109 5.48 4.17 1.99
N SER A 110 6.50 3.96 1.15
CA SER A 110 6.45 2.96 0.08
C SER A 110 6.42 1.54 0.64
N SER A 111 5.75 0.62 -0.07
CA SER A 111 5.76 -0.82 0.26
C SER A 111 7.05 -1.51 -0.24
N GLY A 112 8.19 -0.85 -0.04
CA GLY A 112 9.45 -1.10 -0.75
C GLY A 112 9.98 -2.53 -0.65
N THR A 113 10.54 -3.04 -1.76
CA THR A 113 11.10 -4.40 -1.87
C THR A 113 12.62 -4.45 -1.74
N SER A 114 13.33 -3.37 -2.09
CA SER A 114 14.79 -3.39 -2.29
C SER A 114 15.61 -2.71 -1.19
N GLY A 115 15.00 -2.29 -0.07
CA GLY A 115 15.78 -1.75 1.04
C GLY A 115 15.04 -1.02 2.16
N GLY A 116 13.87 -1.50 2.56
CA GLY A 116 13.00 -0.81 3.52
C GLY A 116 12.05 0.20 2.86
N ALA A 117 11.14 0.74 3.67
CA ALA A 117 10.12 1.67 3.22
C ALA A 117 10.68 3.10 3.09
N ARG A 118 10.44 3.77 1.96
CA ARG A 118 10.92 5.14 1.71
C ARG A 118 9.81 6.15 2.01
N ARG A 119 10.14 7.28 2.65
CA ARG A 119 9.22 8.42 2.78
C ARG A 119 9.12 9.15 1.44
N ILE A 120 7.92 9.14 0.85
CA ILE A 120 7.61 9.75 -0.44
C ILE A 120 6.76 11.00 -0.21
N GLN A 121 7.24 12.13 -0.72
CA GLN A 121 6.53 13.41 -0.74
C GLN A 121 5.66 13.50 -2.01
N ARG A 122 4.40 13.90 -1.86
CA ARG A 122 3.47 14.12 -2.97
C ARG A 122 2.63 15.36 -2.74
N SER A 123 2.29 16.08 -3.81
CA SER A 123 1.25 17.11 -3.77
C SER A 123 -0.14 16.49 -3.85
N GLN A 124 -1.11 17.07 -3.13
CA GLN A 124 -2.52 16.65 -3.20
C GLN A 124 -3.05 16.63 -4.65
N ARG A 125 -2.63 17.60 -5.47
CA ARG A 125 -2.96 17.72 -6.90
C ARG A 125 -2.58 16.49 -7.74
N SER A 126 -1.51 15.77 -7.36
CA SER A 126 -1.08 14.55 -8.07
C SER A 126 -2.07 13.39 -7.91
N TRP A 127 -2.81 13.33 -6.81
CA TRP A 127 -3.84 12.31 -6.56
C TRP A 127 -5.24 12.73 -6.97
N ILE A 128 -5.62 14.00 -6.76
CA ILE A 128 -6.87 14.57 -7.28
C ILE A 128 -7.05 14.25 -8.77
N LYS A 129 -5.99 14.40 -9.58
CA LYS A 129 -6.06 14.12 -11.01
C LYS A 129 -6.28 12.65 -11.38
N SER A 130 -6.05 11.70 -10.47
CA SER A 130 -6.44 10.30 -10.64
C SER A 130 -7.81 9.98 -10.03
N PHE A 131 -8.19 10.63 -8.91
CA PHE A 131 -9.55 10.52 -8.35
C PHE A 131 -10.61 11.00 -9.36
N ASP A 132 -10.35 12.14 -10.03
CA ASP A 132 -11.20 12.69 -11.10
C ASP A 132 -11.43 11.68 -12.25
N ILE A 133 -10.42 10.85 -12.55
CA ILE A 133 -10.46 9.85 -13.62
C ILE A 133 -11.14 8.58 -13.14
N ASN A 134 -10.84 8.10 -11.93
CA ASN A 134 -11.50 6.95 -11.32
C ASN A 134 -13.01 7.16 -11.17
N ALA A 135 -13.43 8.36 -10.75
CA ALA A 135 -14.85 8.77 -10.74
C ALA A 135 -15.50 8.68 -12.12
N SER A 136 -14.80 9.10 -13.18
CA SER A 136 -15.30 9.03 -14.56
C SER A 136 -15.36 7.59 -15.09
N LEU A 137 -14.32 6.79 -14.86
CA LEU A 137 -14.22 5.41 -15.37
C LEU A 137 -15.15 4.43 -14.64
N MET A 138 -15.34 4.59 -13.33
CA MET A 138 -16.08 3.66 -12.48
C MET A 138 -17.43 4.22 -11.99
N GLN A 139 -17.75 5.48 -12.31
CA GLN A 139 -18.96 6.16 -11.81
C GLN A 139 -19.07 6.04 -10.28
N VAL A 140 -17.97 6.37 -9.59
CA VAL A 140 -17.86 6.38 -8.13
C VAL A 140 -17.98 7.81 -7.61
N GLY A 141 -18.67 7.99 -6.48
CA GLY A 141 -19.11 9.31 -6.02
C GLY A 141 -19.80 9.28 -4.66
N THR A 142 -20.67 10.24 -4.39
CA THR A 142 -21.30 10.44 -3.06
C THR A 142 -22.28 9.36 -2.63
N GLN A 143 -22.63 8.44 -3.54
CA GLN A 143 -23.44 7.25 -3.28
C GLN A 143 -22.62 6.02 -2.85
N ASP A 144 -21.28 6.10 -2.83
CA ASP A 144 -20.39 4.98 -2.57
C ASP A 144 -19.85 4.97 -1.13
N SER A 145 -19.42 3.79 -0.69
CA SER A 145 -18.78 3.58 0.60
C SER A 145 -17.51 2.74 0.44
N TYR A 146 -16.40 3.26 0.94
CA TYR A 146 -15.05 2.73 0.77
C TYR A 146 -14.58 2.07 2.07
N ALA A 147 -14.12 0.81 2.01
CA ALA A 147 -13.55 0.13 3.17
C ALA A 147 -12.02 0.04 3.11
N ILE A 148 -11.37 0.56 4.16
CA ILE A 148 -9.92 0.72 4.24
C ILE A 148 -9.34 -0.41 5.11
N VAL A 149 -8.98 -1.52 4.46
CA VAL A 149 -8.47 -2.75 5.11
C VAL A 149 -6.95 -2.75 5.35
N GLY A 150 -6.37 -1.59 5.63
CA GLY A 150 -4.94 -1.44 5.94
C GLY A 150 -4.60 -0.05 6.50
N THR A 151 -3.36 0.14 6.94
CA THR A 151 -2.93 1.33 7.69
C THR A 151 -2.49 2.49 6.79
N PHE A 152 -2.78 3.72 7.20
CA PHE A 152 -2.46 4.96 6.48
C PHE A 152 -0.97 5.27 6.32
N SER A 153 -0.08 4.54 7.03
CA SER A 153 1.35 4.61 6.79
C SER A 153 1.72 4.23 5.34
N HIS A 154 0.94 3.34 4.72
CA HIS A 154 1.18 2.86 3.36
C HIS A 154 0.37 3.63 2.31
N SER A 155 0.97 3.83 1.13
CA SER A 155 0.37 4.67 0.08
C SER A 155 -0.96 4.17 -0.48
N LEU A 156 -1.27 2.87 -0.40
CA LEU A 156 -2.52 2.31 -0.99
C LEU A 156 -3.76 2.54 -0.10
N PRO A 157 -3.77 2.20 1.21
CA PRO A 157 -4.87 2.58 2.10
C PRO A 157 -5.08 4.10 2.18
N LEU A 158 -3.99 4.88 2.20
CA LEU A 158 -4.06 6.34 2.20
C LEU A 158 -4.66 6.90 0.90
N TYR A 159 -4.33 6.32 -0.26
CA TYR A 159 -4.94 6.69 -1.54
C TYR A 159 -6.46 6.49 -1.52
N ALA A 160 -6.91 5.29 -1.12
CA ALA A 160 -8.32 4.93 -1.12
C ALA A 160 -9.17 5.83 -0.20
N ALA A 161 -8.65 6.16 0.99
CA ALA A 161 -9.32 7.09 1.90
C ALA A 161 -9.37 8.52 1.36
N LEU A 162 -8.28 9.02 0.76
CA LEU A 162 -8.27 10.37 0.18
C LEU A 162 -9.08 10.48 -1.12
N GLU A 163 -9.26 9.38 -1.87
CA GLU A 163 -10.20 9.31 -2.99
C GLU A 163 -11.63 9.49 -2.50
N ALA A 164 -12.05 8.70 -1.51
CA ALA A 164 -13.37 8.80 -0.92
C ALA A 164 -13.65 10.20 -0.36
N CYS A 165 -12.71 10.77 0.41
CA CYS A 165 -12.76 12.15 0.90
C CYS A 165 -12.95 13.20 -0.22
N HIS A 166 -12.25 13.05 -1.35
CA HIS A 166 -12.35 14.00 -2.49
C HIS A 166 -13.68 13.88 -3.25
N LEU A 167 -14.17 12.66 -3.43
CA LEU A 167 -15.42 12.40 -4.13
C LEU A 167 -16.64 12.73 -3.26
N GLY A 168 -16.50 12.64 -1.93
CA GLY A 168 -17.57 12.74 -0.95
C GLY A 168 -18.26 11.39 -0.72
N ALA A 169 -17.52 10.30 -0.76
CA ALA A 169 -17.97 8.95 -0.44
C ALA A 169 -17.73 8.64 1.06
N ASP A 170 -18.52 7.75 1.65
CA ASP A 170 -18.34 7.34 3.05
C ASP A 170 -17.08 6.47 3.24
N ILE A 171 -16.43 6.59 4.40
CA ILE A 171 -15.18 5.87 4.71
C ILE A 171 -15.34 4.98 5.92
N GLN A 172 -14.97 3.70 5.78
CA GLN A 172 -14.98 2.68 6.83
C GLN A 172 -13.53 2.29 7.19
N LEU A 173 -13.11 2.50 8.43
CA LEU A 173 -11.73 2.23 8.86
C LEU A 173 -11.62 0.83 9.47
N LEU A 174 -11.06 -0.11 8.72
CA LEU A 174 -11.01 -1.54 9.06
C LEU A 174 -9.58 -2.10 9.18
N GLY A 175 -8.55 -1.24 9.16
CA GLY A 175 -7.14 -1.64 9.06
C GLY A 175 -6.64 -2.52 10.19
N ASP A 176 -7.11 -2.28 11.41
CA ASP A 176 -6.73 -3.02 12.62
C ASP A 176 -7.62 -4.25 12.90
N LEU A 177 -8.68 -4.44 12.08
CA LEU A 177 -9.56 -5.61 12.19
C LEU A 177 -8.95 -6.82 11.48
N ARG A 178 -9.13 -8.01 12.08
CA ARG A 178 -8.84 -9.29 11.42
C ARG A 178 -9.68 -9.50 10.15
N PRO A 179 -9.21 -10.25 9.14
CA PRO A 179 -9.96 -10.52 7.90
C PRO A 179 -11.40 -11.01 8.09
N ASP A 180 -11.66 -11.85 9.10
CA ASP A 180 -13.02 -12.34 9.41
C ASP A 180 -13.96 -11.24 9.93
N ARG A 181 -13.42 -10.19 10.55
CA ARG A 181 -14.17 -9.00 10.98
C ARG A 181 -14.22 -7.92 9.91
N GLN A 182 -13.19 -7.81 9.06
CA GLN A 182 -13.22 -6.98 7.87
C GLN A 182 -14.37 -7.39 6.94
N LEU A 183 -14.53 -8.68 6.63
CA LEU A 183 -15.67 -9.14 5.81
C LEU A 183 -17.04 -8.85 6.46
N GLN A 184 -17.17 -9.03 7.78
CA GLN A 184 -18.41 -8.73 8.50
C GLN A 184 -18.77 -7.24 8.43
N ALA A 185 -17.78 -6.35 8.52
CA ALA A 185 -17.97 -4.91 8.34
C ALA A 185 -18.35 -4.56 6.89
N ILE A 186 -17.63 -5.13 5.91
CA ILE A 186 -17.86 -4.88 4.47
C ILE A 186 -19.28 -5.29 4.04
N GLU A 187 -19.82 -6.38 4.60
CA GLU A 187 -21.23 -6.77 4.44
C GLU A 187 -22.17 -5.81 5.19
N ALA A 188 -21.98 -5.61 6.50
CA ALA A 188 -22.91 -4.89 7.36
C ALA A 188 -23.01 -3.38 7.06
N LEU A 189 -21.94 -2.78 6.55
CA LEU A 189 -21.83 -1.36 6.20
C LEU A 189 -22.01 -1.12 4.69
N GLY A 190 -22.38 -2.15 3.92
CA GLY A 190 -22.74 -2.02 2.50
C GLY A 190 -21.64 -1.45 1.60
N THR A 191 -20.37 -1.78 1.84
CA THR A 191 -19.22 -1.27 1.06
C THR A 191 -19.42 -1.49 -0.44
N THR A 192 -19.15 -0.45 -1.24
CA THR A 192 -19.23 -0.51 -2.71
C THR A 192 -17.86 -0.49 -3.38
N VAL A 193 -16.81 0.04 -2.74
CA VAL A 193 -15.45 0.13 -3.30
C VAL A 193 -14.40 -0.45 -2.35
N LEU A 194 -13.51 -1.30 -2.89
CA LEU A 194 -12.38 -1.88 -2.19
C LEU A 194 -11.06 -1.62 -2.93
N TYR A 195 -10.00 -1.32 -2.19
CA TYR A 195 -8.62 -1.28 -2.67
C TYR A 195 -7.79 -2.33 -1.91
N LEU A 196 -7.29 -3.35 -2.62
CA LEU A 196 -6.57 -4.49 -2.04
C LEU A 196 -5.18 -4.66 -2.65
N THR A 197 -4.26 -5.23 -1.88
CA THR A 197 -3.13 -5.99 -2.42
C THR A 197 -3.53 -7.45 -2.65
N PRO A 198 -2.83 -8.21 -3.54
CA PRO A 198 -3.06 -9.66 -3.68
C PRO A 198 -2.93 -10.44 -2.36
N THR A 199 -2.13 -9.95 -1.40
CA THR A 199 -2.00 -10.58 -0.07
C THR A 199 -3.25 -10.33 0.78
N GLN A 200 -3.80 -9.12 0.81
CA GLN A 200 -5.09 -8.84 1.48
C GLN A 200 -6.23 -9.61 0.80
N ALA A 201 -6.25 -9.69 -0.53
CA ALA A 201 -7.21 -10.53 -1.26
C ALA A 201 -7.16 -11.99 -0.81
N ARG A 202 -5.97 -12.61 -0.76
CA ARG A 202 -5.79 -13.98 -0.23
C ARG A 202 -6.20 -14.11 1.24
N GLN A 203 -5.97 -13.11 2.07
CA GLN A 203 -6.39 -13.10 3.47
C GLN A 203 -7.91 -13.07 3.64
N LEU A 204 -8.63 -12.30 2.81
CA LEU A 204 -10.09 -12.28 2.78
C LEU A 204 -10.67 -13.58 2.22
N CYS A 205 -10.15 -14.08 1.09
CA CYS A 205 -10.56 -15.36 0.50
C CYS A 205 -10.25 -16.57 1.39
N GLY A 206 -9.24 -16.48 2.26
CA GLY A 206 -8.86 -17.51 3.22
C GLY A 206 -9.74 -17.57 4.49
N VAL A 207 -10.68 -16.64 4.67
CA VAL A 207 -11.67 -16.70 5.77
C VAL A 207 -12.58 -17.91 5.51
N LYS A 208 -12.65 -18.83 6.48
CA LYS A 208 -13.53 -20.00 6.39
C LYS A 208 -15.00 -19.53 6.24
N PRO A 209 -15.75 -20.01 5.23
CA PRO A 209 -17.17 -19.69 5.11
C PRO A 209 -17.92 -20.07 6.38
N ASN A 210 -18.70 -19.13 6.91
CA ASN A 210 -19.71 -19.43 7.91
C ASN A 210 -20.92 -20.08 7.20
N THR A 211 -21.82 -20.73 7.93
CA THR A 211 -23.03 -21.37 7.35
C THR A 211 -24.10 -20.39 6.84
N ARG A 212 -23.79 -19.09 6.79
CA ARG A 212 -24.65 -18.01 6.29
C ARG A 212 -24.16 -17.57 4.91
N SER A 213 -25.08 -17.44 3.96
CA SER A 213 -24.82 -16.74 2.71
C SER A 213 -24.51 -15.27 3.00
N HIS A 214 -23.34 -14.79 2.56
CA HIS A 214 -22.99 -13.38 2.60
C HIS A 214 -23.59 -12.65 1.39
N GLN A 215 -24.00 -11.39 1.57
CA GLN A 215 -24.48 -10.53 0.48
C GLN A 215 -23.75 -9.19 0.50
N PHE A 216 -22.71 -9.05 -0.33
CA PHE A 216 -21.91 -7.84 -0.44
C PHE A 216 -22.43 -6.87 -1.50
N SER A 217 -22.27 -5.56 -1.27
CA SER A 217 -22.62 -4.49 -2.20
C SER A 217 -21.45 -4.01 -3.08
N VAL A 218 -20.32 -4.72 -3.07
CA VAL A 218 -19.07 -4.29 -3.72
C VAL A 218 -19.26 -4.22 -5.24
N ARG A 219 -19.18 -3.01 -5.78
CA ARG A 219 -19.20 -2.69 -7.22
C ARG A 219 -17.81 -2.83 -7.83
N TYR A 220 -16.78 -2.34 -7.14
CA TYR A 220 -15.40 -2.29 -7.64
C TYR A 220 -14.41 -2.80 -6.60
N LEU A 221 -13.51 -3.67 -7.06
CA LEU A 221 -12.36 -4.15 -6.30
C LEU A 221 -11.10 -3.87 -7.10
N LEU A 222 -10.37 -2.83 -6.70
CA LEU A 222 -9.12 -2.42 -7.32
C LEU A 222 -7.95 -3.17 -6.65
N CYS A 223 -7.26 -4.00 -7.41
CA CYS A 223 -6.14 -4.81 -6.93
C CYS A 223 -4.80 -4.29 -7.47
N GLY A 224 -3.83 -4.02 -6.59
CA GLY A 224 -2.54 -3.45 -7.00
C GLY A 224 -1.38 -3.75 -6.07
N GLY A 225 -0.17 -3.33 -6.49
CA GLY A 225 1.08 -3.56 -5.76
C GLY A 225 1.71 -4.96 -5.91
N GLY A 226 1.13 -5.80 -6.77
CA GLY A 226 1.61 -7.12 -7.19
C GLY A 226 0.61 -7.78 -8.15
N LYS A 227 1.01 -8.83 -8.87
CA LYS A 227 0.12 -9.61 -9.75
C LYS A 227 -0.91 -10.39 -8.92
N LEU A 228 -2.18 -10.38 -9.33
CA LEU A 228 -3.20 -11.26 -8.76
C LEU A 228 -3.10 -12.64 -9.40
N ASP A 229 -2.97 -13.70 -8.59
CA ASP A 229 -3.01 -15.06 -9.10
C ASP A 229 -4.46 -15.49 -9.43
N GLU A 230 -4.62 -16.32 -10.47
CA GLU A 230 -5.96 -16.64 -11.01
C GLU A 230 -6.83 -17.43 -10.02
N LYS A 231 -6.20 -18.18 -9.09
CA LYS A 231 -6.92 -18.81 -7.98
C LYS A 231 -7.58 -17.74 -7.11
N THR A 232 -6.81 -16.74 -6.66
CA THR A 232 -7.32 -15.64 -5.84
C THR A 232 -8.33 -14.78 -6.62
N ARG A 233 -8.13 -14.54 -7.93
CA ARG A 233 -9.14 -13.86 -8.76
C ARG A 233 -10.45 -14.65 -8.80
N SER A 234 -10.38 -15.96 -9.02
CA SER A 234 -11.54 -16.85 -9.02
C SER A 234 -12.22 -16.96 -7.65
N GLU A 235 -11.46 -16.86 -6.55
CA GLU A 235 -12.01 -16.80 -5.18
C GLU A 235 -12.70 -15.45 -4.91
N LEU A 236 -12.09 -14.33 -5.31
CA LEU A 236 -12.71 -13.00 -5.23
C LEU A 236 -13.99 -12.90 -6.06
N LYS A 237 -14.02 -13.43 -7.30
CA LYS A 237 -15.23 -13.46 -8.15
C LYS A 237 -16.39 -14.24 -7.53
N ARG A 238 -16.12 -15.21 -6.65
CA ARG A 238 -17.14 -15.95 -5.89
C ARG A 238 -17.55 -15.23 -4.60
N LEU A 239 -16.60 -14.58 -3.93
CA LEU A 239 -16.85 -13.88 -2.66
C LEU A 239 -17.62 -12.57 -2.89
N PHE A 240 -17.15 -11.74 -3.81
CA PHE A 240 -17.77 -10.47 -4.21
C PHE A 240 -18.50 -10.65 -5.55
N ALA A 241 -19.52 -11.50 -5.56
CA ALA A 241 -20.28 -11.81 -6.76
C ALA A 241 -20.94 -10.55 -7.35
N GLY A 242 -20.57 -10.18 -8.57
CA GLY A 242 -21.01 -8.96 -9.25
C GLY A 242 -20.01 -7.80 -9.20
N ALA A 243 -18.93 -7.89 -8.41
CA ALA A 243 -17.88 -6.87 -8.39
C ALA A 243 -16.99 -6.92 -9.65
N ALA A 244 -16.72 -5.75 -10.22
CA ALA A 244 -15.66 -5.59 -11.20
C ALA A 244 -14.29 -5.64 -10.51
N ILE A 245 -13.52 -6.71 -10.76
CA ILE A 245 -12.13 -6.83 -10.30
C ILE A 245 -11.22 -6.14 -11.32
N VAL A 246 -10.65 -5.01 -10.92
CA VAL A 246 -9.77 -4.20 -11.77
C VAL A 246 -8.34 -4.30 -11.23
N GLU A 247 -7.44 -4.93 -11.98
CA GLU A 247 -6.01 -4.85 -11.65
C GLU A 247 -5.43 -3.53 -12.16
N PHE A 248 -4.51 -2.97 -11.38
CA PHE A 248 -3.71 -1.82 -11.81
C PHE A 248 -2.26 -2.00 -11.36
N TYR A 249 -1.34 -1.50 -12.19
CA TYR A 249 0.08 -1.46 -11.88
C TYR A 249 0.55 -0.01 -11.74
N GLY A 250 1.44 0.18 -10.77
CA GLY A 250 1.90 1.47 -10.31
C GLY A 250 2.79 1.31 -9.09
N ALA A 251 3.53 2.35 -8.78
CA ALA A 251 4.39 2.43 -7.59
C ALA A 251 3.97 3.62 -6.72
N SER A 252 4.47 3.67 -5.49
CA SER A 252 4.23 4.79 -4.57
C SER A 252 4.80 6.11 -5.12
N GLU A 253 5.78 6.04 -6.03
CA GLU A 253 6.41 7.14 -6.75
C GLU A 253 5.66 7.60 -8.02
N THR A 254 4.93 6.69 -8.68
CA THR A 254 4.30 6.95 -10.00
C THR A 254 2.78 7.05 -9.96
N SER A 255 2.13 6.52 -8.91
CA SER A 255 0.70 6.16 -8.96
C SER A 255 0.41 5.16 -10.08
N PHE A 256 -0.85 5.06 -10.54
CA PHE A 256 -1.26 4.32 -11.73
C PHE A 256 -0.32 4.60 -12.91
N ILE A 257 0.23 3.53 -13.48
CA ILE A 257 0.96 3.49 -14.76
C ILE A 257 0.05 2.81 -15.79
N THR A 258 -0.54 1.68 -15.44
CA THR A 258 -1.42 0.86 -16.30
C THR A 258 -2.61 0.30 -15.53
N MET A 259 -3.65 -0.11 -16.27
CA MET A 259 -4.86 -0.74 -15.73
C MET A 259 -5.33 -1.85 -16.67
N SER A 260 -5.84 -2.95 -16.09
CA SER A 260 -6.35 -4.11 -16.84
C SER A 260 -7.79 -3.90 -17.34
N THR A 261 -8.06 -4.39 -18.54
CA THR A 261 -9.39 -4.72 -19.08
C THR A 261 -9.61 -6.23 -19.10
N GLU A 262 -10.80 -6.70 -19.46
CA GLU A 262 -11.05 -8.14 -19.65
C GLU A 262 -10.22 -8.74 -20.81
N ASP A 263 -9.87 -7.94 -21.81
CA ASP A 263 -9.01 -8.31 -22.95
C ASP A 263 -7.50 -8.30 -22.64
N THR A 264 -7.09 -7.91 -21.42
CA THR A 264 -5.67 -7.79 -21.06
C THR A 264 -5.00 -9.18 -21.01
N PRO A 265 -3.90 -9.41 -21.75
CA PRO A 265 -3.17 -10.67 -21.71
C PRO A 265 -2.70 -11.04 -20.29
N SER A 266 -2.79 -12.32 -19.93
CA SER A 266 -2.59 -12.81 -18.56
C SER A 266 -1.20 -12.55 -17.95
N ASP A 267 -0.19 -12.19 -18.76
CA ASP A 267 1.16 -11.80 -18.33
C ASP A 267 1.48 -10.31 -18.57
N SER A 268 0.50 -9.54 -19.05
CA SER A 268 0.55 -8.09 -19.04
C SER A 268 0.08 -7.53 -17.68
N VAL A 269 0.45 -6.29 -17.41
CA VAL A 269 -0.14 -5.46 -16.34
C VAL A 269 -1.12 -4.40 -16.87
N GLY A 270 -1.62 -4.61 -18.09
CA GLY A 270 -2.57 -3.72 -18.78
C GLY A 270 -1.92 -2.67 -19.67
N CYS A 271 -2.77 -1.87 -20.32
CA CYS A 271 -2.38 -0.72 -21.12
C CYS A 271 -2.25 0.55 -20.26
N ALA A 272 -1.64 1.60 -20.80
CA ALA A 272 -1.43 2.88 -20.11
C ALA A 272 -2.73 3.46 -19.52
N TYR A 273 -2.71 3.79 -18.23
CA TYR A 273 -3.81 4.46 -17.54
C TYR A 273 -4.03 5.85 -18.17
N PRO A 274 -5.27 6.39 -18.24
CA PRO A 274 -5.52 7.67 -18.90
C PRO A 274 -4.64 8.79 -18.32
N GLY A 275 -4.02 9.58 -19.20
CA GLY A 275 -3.07 10.63 -18.81
C GLY A 275 -1.65 10.15 -18.45
N VAL A 276 -1.34 8.86 -18.64
CA VAL A 276 0.02 8.31 -18.58
C VAL A 276 0.60 8.15 -19.99
N SER A 277 1.85 8.56 -20.18
CA SER A 277 2.69 8.17 -21.32
C SER A 277 3.82 7.26 -20.83
N ILE A 278 4.01 6.13 -21.51
CA ILE A 278 5.03 5.13 -21.20
C ILE A 278 6.05 5.11 -22.33
N ARG A 279 7.34 5.05 -22.00
CA ARG A 279 8.45 4.73 -22.92
C ARG A 279 9.20 3.53 -22.37
N VAL A 280 9.69 2.67 -23.27
CA VAL A 280 10.65 1.61 -22.97
C VAL A 280 11.95 1.98 -23.68
N LEU A 281 13.02 2.22 -22.93
CA LEU A 281 14.29 2.75 -23.44
C LEU A 281 15.44 1.76 -23.25
N ASP A 282 16.40 1.75 -24.19
CA ASP A 282 17.67 1.04 -24.04
C ASP A 282 18.67 1.81 -23.14
N GLU A 283 19.91 1.31 -23.04
CA GLU A 283 20.95 1.96 -22.22
C GLU A 283 21.50 3.26 -22.82
N GLN A 284 21.21 3.50 -24.11
CA GLN A 284 21.55 4.71 -24.85
C GLN A 284 20.37 5.72 -24.85
N GLY A 285 19.30 5.43 -24.10
CA GLY A 285 18.12 6.26 -23.96
C GLY A 285 17.19 6.26 -25.19
N GLN A 286 17.39 5.35 -26.14
CA GLN A 286 16.59 5.26 -27.35
C GLN A 286 15.39 4.32 -27.17
N PRO A 287 14.23 4.57 -27.81
CA PRO A 287 13.08 3.68 -27.73
C PRO A 287 13.35 2.29 -28.30
N VAL A 288 12.99 1.24 -27.56
CA VAL A 288 13.22 -0.16 -27.93
C VAL A 288 11.94 -0.99 -27.83
N SER A 289 11.71 -1.88 -28.81
CA SER A 289 10.55 -2.81 -28.85
C SER A 289 10.77 -4.08 -28.00
N GLY A 290 12.02 -4.42 -27.73
CA GLY A 290 12.42 -5.49 -26.82
C GLY A 290 12.30 -5.07 -25.34
N SER A 291 13.08 -5.73 -24.48
CA SER A 291 13.16 -5.36 -23.07
C SER A 291 14.04 -4.11 -22.88
N GLY A 292 13.51 -3.11 -22.19
CA GLY A 292 14.23 -1.90 -21.80
C GLY A 292 13.77 -1.36 -20.45
N GLU A 293 14.28 -0.20 -20.07
CA GLU A 293 13.86 0.52 -18.86
C GLU A 293 12.52 1.23 -19.08
N ILE A 294 11.61 1.12 -18.12
CA ILE A 294 10.30 1.74 -18.14
C ILE A 294 10.40 3.19 -17.62
N TRP A 295 10.06 4.14 -18.48
CA TRP A 295 9.99 5.56 -18.18
C TRP A 295 8.54 6.05 -18.29
N VAL A 296 8.05 6.72 -17.24
CA VAL A 296 6.64 7.12 -17.07
C VAL A 296 6.51 8.63 -16.98
N LYS A 297 5.65 9.24 -17.79
CA LYS A 297 5.28 10.66 -17.72
C LYS A 297 3.78 10.78 -17.47
N SER A 298 3.39 11.44 -16.38
CA SER A 298 1.99 11.65 -16.00
C SER A 298 1.86 12.84 -15.05
N ASN A 299 0.63 13.27 -14.78
CA ASN A 299 0.34 14.23 -13.71
C ASN A 299 0.32 13.60 -12.30
N TYR A 300 0.49 12.27 -12.21
CA TYR A 300 0.34 11.53 -10.95
C TYR A 300 1.68 11.32 -10.23
N LEU A 301 2.81 11.64 -10.87
CA LEU A 301 4.15 11.44 -10.31
C LEU A 301 4.32 12.15 -8.95
N PHE A 302 5.06 11.52 -8.04
CA PHE A 302 5.48 12.09 -6.76
C PHE A 302 6.33 13.37 -6.90
N SER A 303 6.41 14.16 -5.83
CA SER A 303 7.34 15.29 -5.73
C SER A 303 8.79 14.78 -5.67
N GLY A 304 9.05 13.84 -4.74
CA GLY A 304 10.35 13.24 -4.50
C GLY A 304 10.35 12.35 -3.26
N TYR A 305 11.53 11.95 -2.79
CA TYR A 305 11.67 11.33 -1.47
C TYR A 305 12.08 12.38 -0.44
N ALA A 306 11.57 12.27 0.79
CA ALA A 306 11.96 13.15 1.91
C ALA A 306 13.41 12.94 2.38
N SER A 307 14.17 12.06 1.72
CA SER A 307 15.59 11.81 1.92
C SER A 307 16.47 12.26 0.74
N GLY A 308 15.92 13.02 -0.22
CA GLY A 308 16.62 13.43 -1.43
C GLY A 308 16.44 12.43 -2.60
N GLU A 309 17.50 12.22 -3.37
CA GLU A 309 17.48 11.30 -4.52
C GLU A 309 17.59 9.82 -4.11
N TRP A 310 17.32 8.90 -5.04
CA TRP A 310 17.53 7.47 -4.87
C TRP A 310 18.17 6.86 -6.11
N ARG A 311 19.14 5.95 -5.94
CA ARG A 311 19.99 5.38 -7.00
C ARG A 311 19.25 4.88 -8.25
N ASP A 312 18.13 4.19 -8.03
CA ASP A 312 17.33 3.58 -9.11
C ASP A 312 16.40 4.60 -9.80
N THR A 313 16.29 5.83 -9.29
CA THR A 313 15.27 6.80 -9.68
C THR A 313 15.87 7.94 -10.51
N ARG A 314 15.35 8.17 -11.71
CA ARG A 314 15.87 9.18 -12.67
C ARG A 314 14.74 9.96 -13.32
N ARG A 315 14.96 11.26 -13.58
CA ARG A 315 14.03 12.14 -14.31
C ARG A 315 14.69 12.69 -15.58
N ALA A 316 13.95 12.71 -16.68
CA ALA A 316 14.37 13.29 -17.97
C ALA A 316 13.12 13.67 -18.79
N ASP A 317 13.09 14.83 -19.45
CA ASP A 317 11.98 15.32 -20.30
C ASP A 317 10.57 15.28 -19.65
N GLY A 318 10.50 15.32 -18.32
CA GLY A 318 9.27 15.14 -17.54
C GLY A 318 8.80 13.69 -17.38
N TYR A 319 9.55 12.72 -17.88
CA TYR A 319 9.45 11.30 -17.51
C TYR A 319 10.20 11.02 -16.20
N LEU A 320 9.78 9.95 -15.51
CA LEU A 320 10.40 9.36 -14.34
C LEU A 320 10.61 7.86 -14.60
N SER A 321 11.82 7.35 -14.39
CA SER A 321 12.05 5.91 -14.15
C SER A 321 12.33 5.69 -12.65
N ILE A 322 11.97 4.50 -12.15
CA ILE A 322 12.38 3.98 -10.84
C ILE A 322 13.18 2.66 -10.96
N GLY A 323 13.79 2.41 -12.12
CA GLY A 323 14.66 1.25 -12.36
C GLY A 323 13.89 -0.04 -12.60
N GLU A 324 12.65 0.05 -13.11
CA GLU A 324 11.84 -1.11 -13.52
C GLU A 324 12.03 -1.38 -15.01
N MET A 325 12.09 -2.67 -15.35
CA MET A 325 12.40 -3.14 -16.70
C MET A 325 11.20 -3.91 -17.26
N GLY A 326 10.97 -3.78 -18.56
CA GLY A 326 9.84 -4.40 -19.24
C GLY A 326 9.84 -4.14 -20.74
N ARG A 327 8.73 -4.49 -21.40
CA ARG A 327 8.47 -4.20 -22.82
C ARG A 327 7.01 -3.79 -23.02
N LEU A 328 6.72 -3.11 -24.12
CA LEU A 328 5.36 -2.97 -24.63
C LEU A 328 5.10 -4.07 -25.70
N ASP A 329 3.85 -4.26 -26.10
CA ASP A 329 3.50 -4.85 -27.40
C ASP A 329 2.83 -3.83 -28.32
N GLU A 330 2.48 -4.25 -29.53
CA GLU A 330 1.86 -3.42 -30.57
C GLU A 330 0.48 -2.87 -30.17
N ALA A 331 -0.20 -3.50 -29.20
CA ALA A 331 -1.47 -3.03 -28.63
C ALA A 331 -1.27 -2.11 -27.41
N GLY A 332 -0.02 -1.85 -27.00
CA GLY A 332 0.31 -0.99 -25.87
C GLY A 332 0.24 -1.67 -24.49
N ASN A 333 0.11 -2.99 -24.44
CA ASN A 333 0.16 -3.75 -23.19
C ASN A 333 1.57 -3.71 -22.59
N LEU A 334 1.70 -3.38 -21.31
CA LEU A 334 2.98 -3.43 -20.61
C LEU A 334 3.23 -4.82 -20.03
N TYR A 335 4.43 -5.35 -20.24
CA TYR A 335 4.91 -6.61 -19.66
C TYR A 335 6.15 -6.32 -18.81
N LEU A 336 6.08 -6.64 -17.52
CA LEU A 336 7.19 -6.43 -16.60
C LEU A 336 8.19 -7.58 -16.67
N ARG A 337 9.47 -7.26 -16.49
CA ARG A 337 10.58 -8.22 -16.40
C ARG A 337 11.19 -8.27 -15.00
N GLY A 338 11.32 -7.11 -14.36
CA GLY A 338 11.87 -7.00 -13.01
C GLY A 338 12.38 -5.60 -12.71
N ARG A 339 13.46 -5.50 -11.94
CA ARG A 339 14.20 -4.25 -11.72
C ARG A 339 15.62 -4.35 -12.27
N LYS A 340 16.17 -3.24 -12.77
CA LYS A 340 17.58 -3.14 -13.17
C LYS A 340 18.52 -3.46 -12.00
N SER A 341 18.14 -3.06 -10.79
CA SER A 341 18.83 -3.41 -9.53
C SER A 341 18.60 -4.86 -9.05
N ARG A 342 17.93 -5.71 -9.85
CA ARG A 342 17.79 -7.18 -9.64
C ARG A 342 18.00 -7.98 -10.93
N GLN A 343 18.95 -7.53 -11.75
CA GLN A 343 19.53 -8.32 -12.83
C GLN A 343 20.80 -9.03 -12.34
N ALA A 344 21.15 -10.15 -12.98
CA ALA A 344 22.42 -10.85 -12.84
C ALA A 344 22.92 -11.29 -14.22
N ASN A 345 24.23 -11.47 -14.39
CA ASN A 345 24.86 -11.84 -15.67
C ASN A 345 25.49 -13.25 -15.55
N VAL A 346 24.71 -14.26 -15.91
CA VAL A 346 25.04 -15.67 -15.72
C VAL A 346 25.54 -16.25 -17.05
N ALA A 347 26.86 -16.42 -17.18
CA ALA A 347 27.51 -16.84 -18.43
C ALA A 347 27.00 -16.03 -19.65
N ASP A 348 27.30 -14.74 -19.64
CA ASP A 348 26.93 -13.74 -20.68
C ASP A 348 25.43 -13.55 -20.95
N ASN A 349 24.55 -14.17 -20.14
CA ASN A 349 23.10 -13.98 -20.21
C ASN A 349 22.64 -13.07 -19.06
N THR A 350 22.16 -11.86 -19.37
CA THR A 350 21.46 -11.00 -18.40
C THR A 350 20.09 -11.59 -18.09
N VAL A 351 19.82 -11.85 -16.80
CA VAL A 351 18.58 -12.47 -16.33
C VAL A 351 17.99 -11.73 -15.13
N PHE A 352 16.67 -11.64 -15.06
CA PHE A 352 15.97 -11.04 -13.92
C PHE A 352 15.75 -12.05 -12.82
N LEU A 353 16.19 -11.73 -11.60
CA LEU A 353 16.06 -12.65 -10.46
C LEU A 353 14.59 -12.97 -10.15
N GLN A 354 13.67 -12.03 -10.43
CA GLN A 354 12.22 -12.24 -10.34
C GLN A 354 11.67 -13.30 -11.30
N GLU A 355 12.21 -13.45 -12.50
CA GLU A 355 11.75 -14.48 -13.45
C GLU A 355 12.15 -15.87 -12.95
N ILE A 356 13.30 -15.98 -12.30
CA ILE A 356 13.78 -17.21 -11.64
C ILE A 356 12.94 -17.50 -10.39
N GLU A 357 12.67 -16.51 -9.54
CA GLU A 357 11.75 -16.63 -8.40
C GLU A 357 10.37 -17.16 -8.82
N ALA A 358 9.79 -16.58 -9.87
CA ALA A 358 8.50 -17.00 -10.42
C ALA A 358 8.51 -18.46 -10.87
N VAL A 359 9.56 -18.93 -11.54
CA VAL A 359 9.70 -20.33 -11.95
C VAL A 359 9.91 -21.27 -10.75
N MET A 360 10.68 -20.86 -9.73
CA MET A 360 10.84 -21.68 -8.51
C MET A 360 9.52 -21.82 -7.74
N MET A 361 8.70 -20.76 -7.66
CA MET A 361 7.38 -20.76 -7.01
C MET A 361 6.28 -21.51 -7.79
N GLN A 362 6.55 -22.01 -9.01
CA GLN A 362 5.66 -22.95 -9.69
C GLN A 362 5.72 -24.36 -9.10
N HIS A 363 6.71 -24.68 -8.25
CA HIS A 363 6.80 -25.97 -7.58
C HIS A 363 5.86 -26.00 -6.38
N ALA A 364 4.93 -26.97 -6.31
CA ALA A 364 3.83 -26.97 -5.33
C ALA A 364 4.26 -26.98 -3.84
N ALA A 365 5.50 -27.35 -3.54
CA ALA A 365 6.07 -27.31 -2.19
C ALA A 365 6.78 -25.98 -1.83
N VAL A 366 6.88 -25.01 -2.75
CA VAL A 366 7.54 -23.72 -2.53
C VAL A 366 6.49 -22.64 -2.25
N HIS A 367 6.35 -22.26 -0.98
CA HIS A 367 5.47 -21.15 -0.58
C HIS A 367 6.06 -19.79 -0.96
N GLN A 368 7.34 -19.57 -0.63
CA GLN A 368 8.05 -18.33 -0.90
C GLN A 368 9.51 -18.63 -1.24
N CYS A 369 10.07 -17.92 -2.22
CA CYS A 369 11.43 -18.08 -2.69
C CYS A 369 12.03 -16.71 -3.02
N VAL A 370 13.29 -16.48 -2.63
CA VAL A 370 14.08 -15.32 -3.04
C VAL A 370 15.35 -15.79 -3.73
N VAL A 371 15.63 -15.26 -4.92
CA VAL A 371 16.84 -15.59 -5.69
C VAL A 371 17.84 -14.46 -5.58
N VAL A 372 19.08 -14.82 -5.27
CA VAL A 372 20.23 -13.91 -5.17
C VAL A 372 21.34 -14.37 -6.11
N ALA A 373 22.19 -13.43 -6.52
CA ALA A 373 23.41 -13.73 -7.25
C ALA A 373 24.59 -13.79 -6.29
N LYS A 374 25.53 -14.72 -6.52
CA LYS A 374 26.82 -14.80 -5.81
C LYS A 374 27.93 -14.98 -6.84
N GLN A 375 29.09 -14.39 -6.58
CA GLN A 375 30.27 -14.52 -7.44
C GLN A 375 30.89 -15.92 -7.28
N ASP A 376 31.18 -16.59 -8.39
CA ASP A 376 31.83 -17.90 -8.53
C ASP A 376 33.10 -17.71 -9.38
N SER A 377 34.24 -18.09 -8.83
CA SER A 377 35.57 -17.87 -9.42
C SER A 377 35.82 -18.59 -10.74
N LEU A 378 34.92 -19.47 -11.18
CA LEU A 378 34.99 -20.21 -12.44
C LEU A 378 33.85 -19.86 -13.41
N ARG A 379 32.81 -19.11 -12.97
CA ARG A 379 31.56 -18.92 -13.74
C ARG A 379 31.05 -17.48 -13.82
N GLY A 380 31.68 -16.53 -13.14
CA GLY A 380 31.10 -15.20 -12.96
C GLY A 380 29.97 -15.27 -11.94
N GLU A 381 28.76 -14.85 -12.29
CA GLU A 381 27.63 -14.92 -11.36
C GLU A 381 26.92 -16.29 -11.42
N ILE A 382 26.71 -16.88 -10.24
CA ILE A 382 25.80 -18.02 -10.06
C ILE A 382 24.55 -17.59 -9.30
N LEU A 383 23.41 -18.19 -9.65
CA LEU A 383 22.16 -17.97 -8.93
C LEU A 383 21.99 -18.95 -7.80
N ILE A 384 21.56 -18.44 -6.66
CA ILE A 384 21.24 -19.20 -5.45
C ILE A 384 19.78 -18.86 -5.09
N ALA A 385 18.94 -19.89 -5.00
CA ALA A 385 17.56 -19.71 -4.55
C ALA A 385 17.47 -20.03 -3.06
N VAL A 386 16.91 -19.11 -2.28
CA VAL A 386 16.65 -19.27 -0.85
C VAL A 386 15.15 -19.47 -0.65
N VAL A 387 14.78 -20.67 -0.20
CA VAL A 387 13.40 -21.13 -0.07
C VAL A 387 12.96 -21.02 1.40
N GLU A 388 11.73 -20.58 1.61
CA GLU A 388 11.11 -20.55 2.93
C GLU A 388 10.70 -21.97 3.37
N GLY A 389 11.19 -22.41 4.52
CA GLY A 389 10.90 -23.71 5.10
C GLY A 389 12.09 -24.36 5.81
N LYS A 390 11.85 -25.52 6.40
CA LYS A 390 12.89 -26.33 7.03
C LYS A 390 13.82 -26.94 5.97
N ILE A 391 15.03 -27.28 6.37
CA ILE A 391 16.00 -27.96 5.50
C ILE A 391 15.43 -29.30 5.05
N ASP A 392 15.22 -29.45 3.74
CA ASP A 392 14.78 -30.69 3.09
C ASP A 392 15.71 -31.01 1.91
N GLU A 393 16.47 -32.09 2.04
CA GLU A 393 17.43 -32.56 1.03
C GLU A 393 16.75 -33.19 -0.20
N VAL A 394 15.57 -33.79 -0.03
CA VAL A 394 14.80 -34.37 -1.14
C VAL A 394 14.24 -33.23 -1.99
N LEU A 395 13.57 -32.28 -1.36
CA LEU A 395 13.08 -31.07 -2.02
C LEU A 395 14.22 -30.25 -2.63
N ARG A 396 15.41 -30.19 -2.00
CA ARG A 396 16.59 -29.54 -2.61
C ARG A 396 16.92 -30.13 -3.99
N VAL A 397 16.94 -31.45 -4.09
CA VAL A 397 17.25 -32.17 -5.34
C VAL A 397 16.13 -32.04 -6.35
N GLU A 398 14.87 -32.04 -5.92
CA GLU A 398 13.71 -31.79 -6.79
C GLU A 398 13.71 -30.36 -7.36
N LEU A 399 13.98 -29.34 -6.54
CA LEU A 399 14.05 -27.95 -6.98
C LEU A 399 15.23 -27.68 -7.93
N LEU A 400 16.38 -28.32 -7.72
CA LEU A 400 17.49 -28.30 -8.70
C LEU A 400 17.10 -28.95 -10.03
N LYS A 401 16.30 -30.02 -10.03
CA LYS A 401 15.78 -30.65 -11.25
C LYS A 401 14.72 -29.79 -11.94
N HIS A 402 13.77 -29.23 -11.19
CA HIS A 402 12.72 -28.34 -11.66
C HIS A 402 13.31 -27.09 -12.32
N GLY A 403 14.22 -26.39 -11.62
CA GLY A 403 14.94 -25.25 -12.18
C GLY A 403 15.66 -25.59 -13.49
N ARG A 404 16.43 -26.68 -13.53
CA ARG A 404 17.13 -27.12 -14.76
C ARG A 404 16.20 -27.51 -15.91
N LYS A 405 15.03 -28.08 -15.61
CA LYS A 405 14.01 -28.45 -16.60
C LYS A 405 13.35 -27.22 -17.22
N SER A 406 13.06 -26.20 -16.41
CA SER A 406 12.29 -25.02 -16.82
C SER A 406 13.14 -23.85 -17.31
N LEU A 407 14.40 -23.73 -16.85
CA LEU A 407 15.32 -22.62 -17.15
C LEU A 407 16.56 -23.06 -17.97
N GLY A 408 16.68 -24.35 -18.26
CA GLY A 408 17.89 -24.94 -18.83
C GLY A 408 19.07 -24.97 -17.85
N ALA A 409 20.18 -25.60 -18.27
CA ALA A 409 21.35 -25.79 -17.40
C ALA A 409 22.10 -24.48 -17.04
N ILE A 410 21.99 -23.45 -17.88
CA ILE A 410 22.70 -22.17 -17.73
C ILE A 410 22.01 -21.28 -16.70
N LEU A 411 20.71 -20.98 -16.86
CA LEU A 411 20.01 -20.01 -16.01
C LEU A 411 19.44 -20.62 -14.71
N ALA A 412 19.33 -21.94 -14.61
CA ALA A 412 18.87 -22.58 -13.38
C ALA A 412 19.80 -22.30 -12.17
N PRO A 413 19.24 -22.07 -10.96
CA PRO A 413 20.01 -21.97 -9.73
C PRO A 413 21.02 -23.11 -9.56
N LYS A 414 22.23 -22.78 -9.09
CA LYS A 414 23.30 -23.75 -8.84
C LYS A 414 23.20 -24.33 -7.43
N GLN A 415 22.60 -23.58 -6.51
CA GLN A 415 22.34 -23.99 -5.13
C GLN A 415 20.89 -23.64 -4.75
N ILE A 416 20.31 -24.46 -3.89
CA ILE A 416 19.00 -24.22 -3.25
C ILE A 416 19.25 -24.28 -1.74
N LEU A 417 19.06 -23.16 -1.06
CA LEU A 417 19.21 -22.99 0.38
C LEU A 417 17.83 -22.88 1.05
N PHE A 418 17.76 -23.14 2.35
CA PHE A 418 16.53 -23.04 3.14
C PHE A 418 16.70 -22.10 4.32
N LEU A 419 15.67 -21.30 4.60
CA LEU A 419 15.51 -20.52 5.83
C LEU A 419 14.10 -20.78 6.38
N GLU A 420 13.99 -21.18 7.65
CA GLU A 420 12.70 -21.58 8.24
C GLU A 420 11.64 -20.47 8.19
N VAL A 421 12.08 -19.21 8.24
CA VAL A 421 11.31 -18.01 7.91
C VAL A 421 12.22 -17.09 7.10
N LEU A 422 11.76 -16.55 5.97
CA LEU A 422 12.54 -15.54 5.24
C LEU A 422 12.49 -14.18 6.00
N PRO A 423 13.64 -13.48 6.20
CA PRO A 423 13.66 -12.15 6.78
C PRO A 423 12.69 -11.21 6.05
N GLY A 424 11.79 -10.56 6.79
CA GLY A 424 10.73 -9.72 6.23
C GLY A 424 10.92 -8.22 6.42
N LEU A 425 10.18 -7.45 5.62
CA LEU A 425 9.89 -6.02 5.79
C LEU A 425 8.44 -5.86 6.26
N ASN A 426 8.13 -4.77 6.97
CA ASN A 426 6.82 -4.51 7.59
C ASN A 426 5.62 -4.60 6.62
N ALA A 427 5.84 -4.41 5.32
CA ALA A 427 4.83 -4.56 4.27
C ALA A 427 4.56 -6.02 3.82
N GLY A 428 5.02 -7.02 4.59
CA GLY A 428 4.80 -8.45 4.30
C GLY A 428 5.58 -8.98 3.09
N LYS A 429 6.73 -8.36 2.76
CA LYS A 429 7.60 -8.75 1.64
C LYS A 429 9.00 -9.11 2.16
N PRO A 430 9.72 -10.07 1.56
CA PRO A 430 11.06 -10.43 2.02
C PRO A 430 12.08 -9.28 1.89
N ASP A 431 12.96 -9.17 2.88
CA ASP A 431 14.10 -8.25 2.93
C ASP A 431 15.28 -8.84 2.16
N ILE A 432 15.25 -8.65 0.84
CA ILE A 432 16.21 -9.21 -0.12
C ILE A 432 17.66 -8.85 0.26
N ARG A 433 17.90 -7.69 0.90
CA ARG A 433 19.26 -7.30 1.33
C ARG A 433 19.76 -8.15 2.49
N LYS A 434 18.93 -8.43 3.49
CA LYS A 434 19.31 -9.36 4.59
C LYS A 434 19.55 -10.77 4.06
N ILE A 435 18.75 -11.21 3.08
CA ILE A 435 18.91 -12.53 2.44
C ILE A 435 20.22 -12.60 1.64
N GLN A 436 20.54 -11.58 0.84
CA GLN A 436 21.83 -11.45 0.14
C GLN A 436 22.99 -11.50 1.14
N THR A 437 23.00 -10.63 2.17
CA THR A 437 24.05 -10.61 3.19
C THR A 437 24.16 -11.92 3.96
N TRP A 438 23.06 -12.64 4.18
CA TRP A 438 23.13 -14.00 4.75
C TRP A 438 23.84 -14.97 3.80
N VAL A 439 23.47 -14.99 2.52
CA VAL A 439 24.11 -15.85 1.50
C VAL A 439 25.58 -15.48 1.24
N ASP A 440 25.95 -14.20 1.35
CA ASP A 440 27.34 -13.73 1.19
C ASP A 440 28.25 -14.22 2.34
N ASN A 441 27.69 -14.44 3.53
CA ASN A 441 28.38 -14.92 4.73
C ASN A 441 28.47 -16.45 4.87
N LEU A 442 28.08 -17.21 3.82
CA LEU A 442 28.21 -18.67 3.70
C LEU A 442 29.44 -19.09 2.88
#